data_AF-A0A5B7IAE9-F1
#
_entry.id   AF-A0A5B7IAE9-F1
#
_cell.length_a   1.000
_cell.length_b   1.000
_cell.length_c   1.000
_cell.angle_alpha   90.00
_cell.angle_beta   90.00
_cell.angle_gamma   90.00
#
_symmetry.space_group_name_H-M   'P 1'
#
loop_
_entity.id
_entity.type
_entity.pdbx_description
1 polymer ?
#
loop_
_entity_poly.entity_id
_entity_poly.type
_entity_poly.pdbx_seq_one_letter_code
_entity_poly.pdbx_strand_id
1 'polypeptide(L)'
;MPDSALRLFGAWVTQHPWNEVLQVEDVHTRWLNFVSTTSAALHHYFPAKSVTMHPSDAPWMMPHIKRLIKQRNWAFHTCPIQYRKLRNKVIRDIKIVKASHHPNKIHQFKLTNNRQWYERIKALCGLQKQSSPFSLYLTHPR
;
A
#
# COMPACT_ATOMS: atom_id res chain seq x y z
N MET A 1 9.52 -9.29 -27.53
CA MET A 1 8.79 -9.36 -26.25
C MET A 1 9.75 -9.94 -25.23
N PRO A 2 10.10 -9.25 -24.14
CA PRO A 2 10.92 -9.85 -23.09
C PRO A 2 10.16 -11.02 -22.47
N ASP A 3 10.86 -12.10 -22.12
CA ASP A 3 10.25 -13.22 -21.44
C ASP A 3 9.66 -12.82 -20.11
N SER A 4 8.46 -13.32 -19.83
CA SER A 4 7.86 -13.06 -18.52
C SER A 4 8.68 -13.75 -17.44
N ALA A 5 8.87 -13.06 -16.30
CA ALA A 5 9.55 -13.61 -15.14
C ALA A 5 8.94 -14.95 -14.67
N LEU A 6 7.63 -15.13 -14.89
CA LEU A 6 6.92 -16.38 -14.64
C LEU A 6 7.48 -17.55 -15.47
N ARG A 7 7.77 -17.32 -16.75
CA ARG A 7 8.32 -18.36 -17.62
C ARG A 7 9.75 -18.73 -17.22
N LEU A 8 10.57 -17.75 -16.90
CA LEU A 8 11.95 -17.96 -16.45
C LEU A 8 12.00 -18.70 -15.11
N PHE A 9 11.19 -18.29 -14.14
CA PHE A 9 11.07 -19.01 -12.88
C PHE A 9 10.54 -20.43 -13.09
N GLY A 10 9.53 -20.62 -13.94
CA GLY A 10 8.99 -21.94 -14.26
C GLY A 10 10.04 -22.86 -14.87
N ALA A 11 10.82 -22.36 -15.84
CA ALA A 11 11.92 -23.12 -16.44
C ALA A 11 12.99 -23.48 -15.39
N TRP A 12 13.36 -22.52 -14.53
CA TRP A 12 14.31 -22.76 -13.45
C TRP A 12 13.82 -23.84 -12.47
N VAL A 13 12.57 -23.76 -11.98
CA VAL A 13 12.03 -24.75 -11.03
C VAL A 13 12.10 -26.17 -11.60
N THR A 14 11.79 -26.34 -12.89
CA THR A 14 11.77 -27.65 -13.55
C THR A 14 13.18 -28.18 -13.86
N GLN A 15 14.16 -27.31 -14.08
CA GLN A 15 15.52 -27.69 -14.47
C GLN A 15 16.51 -27.71 -13.29
N HIS A 16 16.15 -27.10 -12.16
CA HIS A 16 16.99 -27.09 -10.97
C HIS A 16 17.22 -28.54 -10.49
N PRO A 17 18.47 -28.95 -10.22
CA PRO A 17 18.79 -30.34 -9.93
C PRO A 17 18.28 -30.85 -8.57
N TRP A 18 17.95 -29.94 -7.64
CA TRP A 18 17.45 -30.25 -6.30
C TRP A 18 18.34 -31.19 -5.46
N ASN A 19 19.62 -31.33 -5.78
CA ASN A 19 20.53 -32.23 -5.07
C ASN A 19 20.59 -31.92 -3.57
N GLU A 20 20.54 -30.63 -3.20
CA GLU A 20 20.51 -30.15 -1.82
C GLU A 20 19.25 -30.57 -1.05
N VAL A 21 18.19 -30.99 -1.74
CA VAL A 21 16.95 -31.51 -1.15
C VAL A 21 16.87 -33.04 -1.28
N LEU A 22 17.26 -33.59 -2.42
CA LEU A 22 17.08 -35.01 -2.76
C LEU A 22 18.16 -35.92 -2.14
N GLN A 23 19.38 -35.41 -1.91
CA GLN A 23 20.52 -36.21 -1.43
C GLN A 23 20.77 -36.13 0.08
N VAL A 24 20.09 -35.23 0.78
CA VAL A 24 20.20 -35.09 2.24
C VAL A 24 19.37 -36.17 2.91
N GLU A 25 19.77 -36.78 4.02
CA GLU A 25 18.94 -37.77 4.74
C GLU A 25 17.99 -37.11 5.74
N ASP A 26 18.48 -36.12 6.49
CA ASP A 26 17.71 -35.42 7.52
C ASP A 26 16.57 -34.57 6.92
N VAL A 27 15.34 -34.88 7.34
CA VAL A 27 14.11 -34.22 6.85
C VAL A 27 14.10 -32.73 7.16
N HIS A 28 14.61 -32.33 8.33
CA HIS A 28 14.61 -30.92 8.71
C HIS A 28 15.54 -30.11 7.80
N THR A 29 16.73 -30.63 7.54
CA THR A 29 17.72 -30.04 6.62
C THR A 29 17.20 -30.01 5.19
N ARG A 30 16.50 -31.06 4.72
CA ARG A 30 15.83 -31.06 3.40
C ARG A 30 14.85 -29.90 3.25
N TRP A 31 14.00 -29.70 4.26
CA TRP A 31 13.02 -28.63 4.27
C TRP A 31 13.67 -27.25 4.24
N LEU A 32 14.68 -27.03 5.07
CA LEU A 32 15.44 -25.78 5.09
C LEU A 32 16.09 -25.47 3.75
N ASN A 33 16.73 -26.47 3.13
CA ASN A 33 17.35 -26.31 1.82
C ASN A 33 16.32 -25.95 0.76
N PHE A 34 15.17 -26.64 0.74
CA PHE A 34 14.09 -26.32 -0.19
C PHE A 34 13.59 -24.88 -0.02
N VAL A 35 13.28 -24.46 1.21
CA VAL A 35 12.79 -23.10 1.50
C VAL A 35 13.84 -22.05 1.15
N SER A 36 15.10 -22.27 1.50
CA SER A 36 16.19 -21.34 1.22
C SER A 36 16.39 -21.15 -0.29
N THR A 37 16.55 -22.26 -1.03
CA THR A 37 16.73 -22.23 -2.49
C THR A 37 15.54 -21.59 -3.19
N THR A 38 14.31 -21.98 -2.85
CA THR A 38 13.11 -21.43 -3.47
C THR A 38 12.90 -19.95 -3.15
N SER A 39 13.18 -19.53 -1.91
CA SER A 39 13.10 -18.12 -1.51
C SER A 39 14.12 -17.26 -2.25
N ALA A 40 15.38 -17.73 -2.36
CA ALA A 40 16.41 -17.03 -3.11
C ALA A 40 16.03 -16.86 -4.58
N ALA A 41 15.52 -17.93 -5.21
CA ALA A 41 15.04 -17.86 -6.59
C ALA A 41 13.83 -16.93 -6.73
N LEU A 42 12.88 -16.97 -5.79
CA LEU A 42 11.73 -16.07 -5.78
C LEU A 42 12.18 -14.60 -5.76
N HIS A 43 13.14 -14.25 -4.90
CA HIS A 43 13.69 -12.89 -4.84
C HIS A 43 14.47 -12.50 -6.09
N HIS A 44 15.16 -13.44 -6.72
CA HIS A 44 15.90 -13.21 -7.96
C HIS A 44 14.97 -12.93 -9.14
N TYR A 45 13.96 -13.79 -9.37
CA TYR A 45 13.05 -13.68 -10.51
C TYR A 45 11.93 -12.66 -10.28
N PHE A 46 11.53 -12.42 -9.03
CA PHE A 46 10.47 -11.48 -8.65
C PHE A 46 10.99 -10.45 -7.65
N PRO A 47 11.86 -9.52 -8.09
CA PRO A 47 12.41 -8.50 -7.20
C PRO A 47 11.28 -7.64 -6.61
N ALA A 48 11.41 -7.34 -5.33
CA ALA A 48 10.48 -6.46 -4.64
C ALA A 48 10.49 -5.06 -5.29
N LYS A 49 9.31 -4.52 -5.57
CA LYS A 49 9.17 -3.18 -6.15
C LYS A 49 8.84 -2.20 -5.03
N SER A 50 9.68 -1.19 -4.85
CA SER A 50 9.35 -0.03 -4.02
C SER A 50 8.30 0.84 -4.71
N VAL A 51 7.28 1.27 -3.97
CA VAL A 51 6.31 2.27 -4.45
C VAL A 51 6.53 3.55 -3.68
N THR A 52 6.95 4.60 -4.37
CA THR A 52 7.09 5.93 -3.78
C THR A 52 5.71 6.54 -3.54
N MET A 53 5.45 6.97 -2.30
CA MET A 53 4.28 7.77 -1.95
C MET A 53 4.68 9.25 -1.90
N HIS A 54 3.82 10.11 -2.42
CA HIS A 54 4.05 11.55 -2.37
C HIS A 54 3.68 12.07 -0.97
N PRO A 55 4.46 13.00 -0.36
CA PRO A 55 4.16 13.49 0.99
C PRO A 55 2.78 14.14 1.15
N SER A 56 2.21 14.69 0.07
CA SER A 56 0.84 15.25 0.07
C SER A 56 -0.27 14.23 -0.13
N ASP A 57 0.07 12.95 -0.38
CA ASP A 57 -0.94 11.90 -0.42
C ASP A 57 -1.62 11.79 0.95
N ALA A 58 -2.94 11.55 0.94
CA ALA A 58 -3.65 11.37 2.19
C ALA A 58 -3.07 10.16 2.97
N PRO A 59 -3.02 10.18 4.31
CA PRO A 59 -2.45 9.08 5.11
C PRO A 59 -3.15 7.72 4.94
N TRP A 60 -4.38 7.71 4.41
CA TRP A 60 -5.16 6.51 4.07
C TRP A 60 -4.93 6.05 2.62
N MET A 61 -4.17 6.79 1.81
CA MET A 61 -3.94 6.51 0.39
C MET A 61 -2.85 5.46 0.20
N MET A 62 -3.22 4.18 0.33
CA MET A 62 -2.27 3.08 0.14
C MET A 62 -1.90 2.87 -1.34
N PRO A 63 -0.69 2.36 -1.65
CA PRO A 63 -0.28 2.01 -3.02
C PRO A 63 -1.28 1.13 -3.79
N HIS A 64 -1.91 0.19 -3.07
CA HIS A 64 -2.95 -0.67 -3.61
C HIS A 64 -4.16 0.12 -4.16
N ILE A 65 -4.62 1.15 -3.43
CA ILE A 65 -5.74 2.00 -3.83
C ILE A 65 -5.40 2.78 -5.09
N LYS A 66 -4.18 3.35 -5.17
CA LYS A 66 -3.69 4.03 -6.38
C LYS A 66 -3.68 3.11 -7.60
N ARG A 67 -3.23 1.86 -7.43
CA ARG A 67 -3.24 0.86 -8.49
C ARG A 67 -4.66 0.57 -8.99
N LEU A 68 -5.62 0.39 -8.07
CA LEU A 68 -7.02 0.17 -8.44
C LEU A 68 -7.65 1.38 -9.14
N ILE A 69 -7.33 2.60 -8.71
CA ILE A 69 -7.77 3.84 -9.38
C ILE A 69 -7.23 3.87 -10.81
N LYS A 70 -5.95 3.54 -11.03
CA LYS A 70 -5.35 3.47 -12.37
C LYS A 70 -6.05 2.42 -13.24
N GLN A 71 -6.30 1.22 -12.72
CA GLN A 71 -7.03 0.17 -13.44
C GLN A 71 -8.46 0.59 -13.79
N ARG A 72 -9.17 1.23 -12.85
CA ARG A 72 -10.52 1.77 -13.08
C ARG A 72 -10.50 2.82 -14.19
N ASN A 73 -9.56 3.77 -14.15
CA ASN A 73 -9.44 4.83 -15.15
C ASN A 73 -9.15 4.25 -16.54
N TRP A 74 -8.28 3.23 -16.62
CA TRP A 74 -8.06 2.53 -17.87
C TRP A 74 -9.33 1.83 -18.37
N ALA A 75 -10.01 1.08 -17.48
CA ALA A 75 -11.24 0.35 -17.83
C ALA A 75 -12.39 1.27 -18.24
N PHE A 76 -12.41 2.52 -17.78
CA PHE A 76 -13.40 3.52 -18.21
C PHE A 76 -13.37 3.74 -19.72
N HIS A 77 -12.18 3.69 -20.33
CA HIS A 77 -12.02 3.88 -21.77
C HIS A 77 -12.13 2.59 -22.59
N THR A 78 -12.01 1.41 -21.96
CA THR A 78 -11.88 0.14 -22.69
C THR A 78 -13.00 -0.88 -22.44
N CYS A 79 -13.57 -0.94 -21.23
CA CYS A 79 -14.55 -1.97 -20.87
C CYS A 79 -15.54 -1.48 -19.79
N PRO A 80 -16.76 -1.07 -20.16
CA PRO A 80 -17.76 -0.55 -19.23
C PRO A 80 -18.13 -1.51 -18.09
N ILE A 81 -18.18 -2.83 -18.37
CA ILE A 81 -18.50 -3.85 -17.37
C ILE A 81 -17.39 -3.91 -16.31
N GLN A 82 -16.13 -3.94 -16.75
CA GLN A 82 -14.98 -3.99 -15.85
C GLN A 82 -14.81 -2.67 -15.08
N TYR A 83 -15.13 -1.53 -15.70
CA TYR A 83 -15.18 -0.25 -15.02
C TYR A 83 -16.14 -0.26 -13.82
N ARG A 84 -17.37 -0.75 -13.98
CA ARG A 84 -18.35 -0.82 -12.89
C ARG A 84 -17.82 -1.67 -11.72
N LYS A 85 -17.25 -2.83 -12.02
CA LYS A 85 -16.63 -3.71 -11.01
C LYS A 85 -15.48 -3.01 -10.27
N LEU A 86 -14.57 -2.37 -11.01
CA LEU A 86 -13.42 -1.67 -10.44
C LEU A 86 -13.82 -0.42 -9.65
N ARG A 87 -14.80 0.34 -10.13
CA ARG A 87 -15.37 1.49 -9.41
C ARG A 87 -15.90 1.08 -8.04
N ASN A 88 -16.71 0.02 -8.00
CA ASN A 88 -17.28 -0.47 -6.74
C ASN A 88 -16.22 -1.02 -5.80
N LYS A 89 -15.18 -1.68 -6.34
CA LYS A 89 -14.03 -2.14 -5.55
C LYS A 89 -13.26 -0.98 -4.94
N VAL A 90 -12.90 0.04 -5.73
CA VAL A 90 -12.21 1.26 -5.25
C VAL A 90 -13.01 1.93 -4.12
N ILE A 91 -14.32 2.08 -4.28
CA ILE A 91 -15.18 2.71 -3.26
C ILE A 91 -15.15 1.89 -1.96
N ARG A 92 -15.31 0.57 -2.04
CA ARG A 92 -15.27 -0.30 -0.85
C ARG A 92 -13.93 -0.23 -0.15
N ASP A 93 -12.83 -0.32 -0.89
CA ASP A 93 -11.50 -0.36 -0.29
C ASP A 93 -11.14 1.01 0.33
N ILE A 94 -11.52 2.13 -0.30
CA ILE A 94 -11.36 3.46 0.32
C ILE A 94 -12.16 3.57 1.62
N LYS A 95 -13.41 3.06 1.65
CA LYS A 95 -14.21 3.07 2.88
C LYS A 95 -13.53 2.26 3.99
N ILE A 96 -13.04 1.07 3.68
CA ILE A 96 -12.34 0.19 4.64
C ILE A 96 -11.07 0.87 5.17
N VAL A 97 -10.22 1.41 4.29
CA VAL A 97 -8.94 2.00 4.69
C VAL A 97 -9.14 3.29 5.49
N LYS A 98 -10.12 4.12 5.13
CA LYS A 98 -10.50 5.27 5.96
C LYS A 98 -11.00 4.80 7.34
N ALA A 99 -11.89 3.81 7.37
CA ALA A 99 -12.44 3.27 8.60
C ALA A 99 -11.37 2.60 9.49
N SER A 100 -10.29 2.04 8.96
CA SER A 100 -9.20 1.50 9.77
C SER A 100 -8.21 2.56 10.23
N HIS A 101 -8.01 3.64 9.46
CA HIS A 101 -7.06 4.69 9.79
C HIS A 101 -7.52 5.61 10.93
N HIS A 102 -8.82 5.96 10.96
CA HIS A 102 -9.34 6.98 11.88
C HIS A 102 -9.56 6.52 13.34
N PRO A 103 -10.28 5.42 13.63
CA PRO A 103 -10.67 5.08 15.00
C PRO A 103 -9.47 4.71 15.86
N ASN A 104 -8.49 3.96 15.36
CA ASN A 104 -7.36 3.51 16.18
C ASN A 104 -6.46 4.66 16.64
N LYS A 105 -6.27 5.70 15.81
CA LYS A 105 -5.43 6.86 16.18
C LYS A 105 -6.17 7.88 17.01
N ILE A 106 -7.48 8.03 16.84
CA ILE A 106 -8.25 9.06 17.56
C ILE A 106 -8.78 8.51 18.88
N HIS A 107 -9.26 7.27 18.92
CA HIS A 107 -9.82 6.67 20.14
C HIS A 107 -8.79 6.56 21.28
N GLN A 108 -7.50 6.36 20.95
CA GLN A 108 -6.42 6.38 21.94
C GLN A 108 -6.39 7.72 22.71
N PHE A 109 -6.59 8.85 22.03
CA PHE A 109 -6.63 10.17 22.67
C PHE A 109 -7.87 10.38 23.52
N LYS A 110 -8.98 9.68 23.27
CA LYS A 110 -10.17 9.78 24.14
C LYS A 110 -9.84 9.32 25.57
N LEU A 111 -8.99 8.30 25.68
CA LEU A 111 -8.59 7.70 26.96
C LEU A 111 -7.37 8.40 27.59
N THR A 112 -6.46 8.94 26.78
CA THR A 112 -5.20 9.53 27.28
C THR A 112 -5.16 11.06 27.29
N ASN A 113 -5.87 11.75 26.40
CA ASN A 113 -5.89 13.21 26.29
C ASN A 113 -7.14 13.74 25.58
N ASN A 114 -8.20 13.99 26.35
CA ASN A 114 -9.51 14.40 25.84
C ASN A 114 -9.47 15.74 25.07
N ARG A 115 -8.59 16.68 25.47
CA ARG A 115 -8.44 17.96 24.76
C ARG A 115 -7.90 17.75 23.34
N GLN A 116 -6.84 16.95 23.18
CA GLN A 116 -6.30 16.61 21.86
C GLN A 116 -7.29 15.81 21.02
N TRP A 117 -8.11 14.96 21.66
CA TRP A 117 -9.19 14.25 20.99
C TRP A 117 -10.19 15.22 20.34
N TYR A 118 -10.73 16.17 21.10
CA TYR A 118 -11.67 17.17 20.60
C TYR A 118 -11.07 18.05 19.48
N GLU A 119 -9.80 18.48 19.61
CA GLU A 119 -9.14 19.29 18.58
C GLU A 119 -8.95 18.52 17.26
N ARG A 120 -8.60 17.23 17.32
CA ARG A 120 -8.49 16.37 16.13
C ARG A 120 -9.85 16.11 15.48
N ILE A 121 -10.92 15.95 16.26
CA ILE A 121 -12.29 15.83 15.74
C ILE A 121 -12.70 17.11 15.02
N LYS A 122 -12.44 18.30 15.61
CA LYS A 122 -12.71 19.59 14.94
C LYS A 122 -11.94 19.72 13.62
N ALA A 123 -10.67 19.32 13.58
CA ALA A 123 -9.87 19.33 12.35
C ALA A 123 -10.46 18.42 11.26
N LEU A 124 -10.95 17.22 11.62
CA LEU A 124 -11.59 16.30 10.66
C LEU A 124 -12.92 16.82 10.13
N CYS A 125 -13.68 17.53 10.96
CA CYS A 125 -14.94 18.15 10.57
C CYS A 125 -14.76 19.50 9.87
N GLY A 126 -13.53 19.96 9.64
CA GLY A 126 -13.25 21.26 9.03
C GLY A 126 -13.64 22.45 9.92
N LEU A 127 -13.82 22.24 11.23
CA LEU A 127 -14.22 23.25 12.22
C LEU A 127 -13.02 23.97 12.84
N GLN A 128 -11.80 23.61 12.44
CA GLN A 128 -10.60 24.30 12.90
C GLN A 128 -10.57 25.70 12.27
N LYS A 129 -10.52 26.74 13.11
CA LYS A 129 -10.28 28.11 12.65
C LYS A 129 -8.95 28.14 11.92
N GLN A 130 -8.97 28.44 10.63
CA GLN A 130 -7.76 28.81 9.91
C GLN A 130 -7.27 30.12 10.54
N SER A 131 -6.14 30.08 11.25
CA SER A 131 -5.38 31.31 11.49
C SER A 131 -4.87 31.73 10.12
N SER A 132 -5.51 32.74 9.53
CA SER A 132 -5.01 33.40 8.31
C SER A 132 -3.53 33.78 8.53
N PRO A 133 -2.61 33.41 7.64
CA PRO A 133 -1.22 33.83 7.73
C PRO A 133 -1.00 35.28 7.28
N PHE A 134 -2.06 36.05 6.99
CA PHE A 134 -1.95 37.48 6.65
C PHE A 134 -2.31 38.36 7.86
N SER A 135 -1.35 38.55 8.77
CA SER A 135 -1.39 39.64 9.76
C SER A 135 0.04 40.10 10.12
N LEU A 136 0.83 40.41 9.10
CA LEU A 136 2.06 41.21 9.09
C LEU A 136 2.05 41.78 7.66
N TYR A 137 1.80 43.05 7.35
CA TYR A 137 2.38 44.28 7.85
C TYR A 137 1.41 45.45 7.60
N LEU A 138 1.04 46.21 8.63
CA LEU A 138 0.59 47.60 8.48
C LEU A 138 1.61 48.47 9.21
N THR A 139 2.70 48.82 8.51
CA THR A 139 3.48 50.00 8.85
C THR A 139 2.97 51.15 7.98
N HIS A 140 2.36 52.14 8.61
CA HIS A 140 1.93 53.40 8.00
C HIS A 140 3.08 54.12 7.28
N PRO A 141 2.82 54.83 6.16
CA PRO A 141 3.74 55.83 5.65
C PRO A 141 3.39 57.23 6.16
N ARG A 142 4.44 57.89 6.66
CA ARG A 142 4.70 59.33 6.86
C ARG A 142 3.83 60.10 7.86
#